data_AF-A0A4S2IRV3-F1
#
_entry.id   AF-A0A4S2IRV3-F1
#
_cell.length_a   1.000
_cell.length_b   1.000
_cell.length_c   1.000
_cell.angle_alpha   90.00
_cell.angle_beta   90.00
_cell.angle_gamma   90.00
#
_symmetry.space_group_name_H-M   'P 1'
#
loop_
_entity.id
_entity.type
_entity.pdbx_description
1 polymer ?
#
loop_
_entity_poly.entity_id
_entity_poly.type
_entity_poly.pdbx_seq_one_letter_code
_entity_poly.pdbx_strand_id
1 'polypeptide(L)' 'MPDLAGAFPYTPNRALTMVENPVKRLHQFRNRIAHHEGIWHLPLEARRDDIQTVLGFIAPAAATWVADASRIDHVLARRP' A
#
# COMPACT_ATOMS: atom_id res chain seq x y z
N MET A 1 -2.25 -4.01 -24.56
CA MET A 1 -1.91 -4.21 -23.14
C MET A 1 -1.48 -2.85 -22.60
N PRO A 2 -2.15 -2.26 -21.59
CA PRO A 2 -1.63 -1.04 -20.96
C PRO A 2 -0.22 -1.33 -20.43
N ASP A 3 0.72 -0.43 -20.71
CA ASP A 3 2.10 -0.60 -20.26
C ASP A 3 2.15 -0.41 -18.74
N LEU A 4 2.38 -1.51 -18.03
CA LEU A 4 2.48 -1.53 -16.57
C LEU A 4 3.59 -0.60 -16.08
N ALA A 5 4.64 -0.37 -16.89
CA ALA A 5 5.71 0.58 -16.56
C ALA A 5 5.22 2.03 -16.55
N GLY A 6 4.25 2.38 -17.41
CA GLY A 6 3.66 3.71 -17.46
C GLY A 6 2.82 4.05 -16.21
N ALA A 7 2.31 3.05 -15.50
CA ALA A 7 1.53 3.25 -14.29
C ALA A 7 2.40 3.47 -13.03
N PHE A 8 3.68 3.11 -13.07
CA PHE A 8 4.58 3.16 -11.90
C PHE A 8 5.93 3.83 -12.24
N PRO A 9 5.91 5.10 -12.68
CA PRO A 9 7.09 5.78 -13.20
C PRO A 9 8.19 6.05 -12.17
N TYR A 10 7.87 5.99 -10.87
CA TYR A 10 8.81 6.26 -9.77
C TYR A 10 9.32 4.99 -9.07
N THR A 11 9.20 3.84 -9.72
CA THR A 11 9.78 2.59 -9.23
C THR A 11 11.31 2.67 -9.26
N PRO A 12 12.01 2.29 -8.18
CA PRO A 12 13.47 2.45 -8.11
C PRO A 12 14.22 1.50 -9.04
N ASN A 13 13.56 0.42 -9.50
CA ASN A 13 14.05 -0.43 -10.56
C ASN A 13 12.87 -0.98 -11.38
N ARG A 14 13.18 -1.63 -12.51
CA ARG A 14 12.18 -2.23 -13.41
C ARG A 14 11.77 -3.66 -13.03
N ALA A 15 12.17 -4.16 -11.85
CA ALA A 15 11.79 -5.51 -11.45
C ALA A 15 10.28 -5.54 -11.15
N LEU A 16 9.53 -6.28 -11.97
CA LEU A 16 8.08 -6.38 -11.87
C LEU A 16 7.61 -6.77 -10.45
N THR A 17 8.38 -7.64 -9.79
CA THR A 17 8.10 -8.13 -8.43
C THR A 17 8.09 -7.02 -7.37
N MET A 18 8.78 -5.89 -7.59
CA MET A 18 8.73 -4.75 -6.68
C MET A 18 7.35 -4.12 -6.60
N VAL A 19 6.64 -4.06 -7.73
CA VAL A 19 5.27 -3.54 -7.80
C VAL A 19 4.26 -4.63 -7.50
N GLU A 20 4.43 -5.80 -8.13
CA GLU A 20 3.45 -6.87 -8.09
C GLU A 20 3.21 -7.39 -6.66
N ASN A 21 4.28 -7.56 -5.88
CA ASN A 21 4.19 -8.12 -4.53
C ASN A 21 3.36 -7.25 -3.57
N PRO A 22 3.65 -5.94 -3.37
CA PRO A 22 2.84 -5.10 -2.51
C PRO A 22 1.41 -4.93 -3.06
N VAL A 23 1.23 -4.81 -4.38
CA VAL A 23 -0.11 -4.72 -4.98
C VAL A 23 -0.95 -5.97 -4.70
N LYS A 24 -0.37 -7.18 -4.83
CA LYS A 24 -1.07 -8.44 -4.50
C LYS A 24 -1.47 -8.49 -3.03
N ARG A 25 -0.57 -8.10 -2.11
CA ARG A 25 -0.86 -8.07 -0.66
C ARG A 25 -1.97 -7.08 -0.33
N LEU A 26 -1.98 -5.90 -0.96
CA LEU A 26 -3.04 -4.90 -0.79
C LEU A 26 -4.37 -5.34 -1.38
N HIS A 27 -4.37 -6.00 -2.54
CA HIS A 27 -5.58 -6.53 -3.14
C HIS A 27 -6.24 -7.57 -2.21
N GLN A 28 -5.45 -8.51 -1.67
CA GLN A 28 -5.94 -9.46 -0.69
C GLN A 28 -6.47 -8.74 0.56
N PHE A 29 -5.71 -7.81 1.13
CA PHE A 29 -6.12 -7.05 2.31
C PHE A 29 -7.43 -6.29 2.11
N ARG A 30 -7.58 -5.57 0.98
CA ARG A 30 -8.81 -4.87 0.60
C ARG A 30 -9.98 -5.83 0.46
N ASN A 31 -9.78 -7.02 -0.12
CA ASN A 31 -10.85 -8.01 -0.25
C ASN A 31 -11.34 -8.48 1.12
N ARG A 32 -10.44 -8.73 2.07
CA ARG A 32 -10.85 -9.09 3.44
C ARG A 32 -11.72 -8.00 4.09
N ILE A 33 -11.32 -6.73 3.94
CA ILE A 33 -12.11 -5.59 4.42
C ILE A 33 -13.49 -5.54 3.75
N ALA A 34 -13.53 -5.67 2.42
CA ALA A 34 -14.78 -5.66 1.65
C ALA A 34 -15.72 -6.82 2.03
N HIS A 35 -15.15 -7.97 2.40
CA HIS A 35 -15.87 -9.14 2.90
C HIS A 35 -16.12 -9.10 4.41
N HIS A 36 -15.79 -8.00 5.10
CA HIS A 36 -15.93 -7.84 6.54
C HIS A 36 -15.20 -8.91 7.38
N GLU A 37 -14.13 -9.48 6.83
CA GLU A 37 -13.29 -10.43 7.55
C GLU A 37 -12.41 -9.71 8.58
N GLY A 38 -12.09 -10.41 9.67
CA GLY A 38 -11.16 -9.91 10.67
C GLY A 38 -9.76 -9.70 10.08
N ILE A 39 -9.23 -8.49 10.23
CA ILE A 39 -7.88 -8.11 9.77
C ILE A 39 -6.90 -7.85 10.92
N TRP A 40 -7.37 -7.82 12.17
CA TRP A 40 -6.58 -7.43 13.32
C TRP A 40 -5.32 -8.30 13.52
N HIS A 41 -5.38 -9.59 13.22
CA HIS A 41 -4.23 -10.49 13.36
C HIS A 41 -3.18 -10.35 12.24
N LEU A 42 -3.42 -9.49 11.24
CA LEU A 42 -2.48 -9.25 10.15
C LEU A 42 -1.43 -8.20 10.53
N PRO A 43 -0.26 -8.18 9.87
CA PRO A 43 0.75 -7.15 10.09
C PRO A 43 0.30 -5.82 9.47
N LEU A 44 -0.51 -5.04 10.20
CA LEU A 44 -1.17 -3.84 9.69
C LEU A 44 -0.18 -2.71 9.37
N GLU A 45 0.92 -2.62 10.12
CA GLU A 45 2.04 -1.72 9.86
C GLU A 45 2.65 -2.02 8.49
N ALA A 46 2.93 -3.29 8.20
CA ALA A 46 3.44 -3.70 6.89
C ALA A 46 2.43 -3.43 5.76
N ARG A 47 1.12 -3.49 6.03
CA ARG A 47 0.08 -3.12 5.04
C ARG A 47 0.02 -1.62 4.83
N ARG A 48 0.19 -0.81 5.87
CA ARG A 48 0.37 0.64 5.74
C ARG A 48 1.60 0.92 4.87
N ASP A 49 2.71 0.25 5.12
CA ASP A 49 3.95 0.45 4.38
C ASP A 49 3.81 0.01 2.91
N ASP A 50 3.08 -1.08 2.65
CA ASP A 50 2.70 -1.50 1.29
C ASP A 50 1.91 -0.39 0.56
N ILE A 51 0.94 0.27 1.23
CA ILE A 51 0.17 1.40 0.67
C ILE A 51 1.11 2.55 0.32
N GLN A 52 1.96 2.96 1.26
CA GLN A 52 2.90 4.07 1.06
C GLN A 52 3.89 3.77 -0.08
N THR A 53 4.36 2.53 -0.17
CA THR A 53 5.25 2.07 -1.24
C THR A 53 4.58 2.17 -2.61
N VAL A 54 3.36 1.63 -2.75
CA VAL A 54 2.62 1.64 -4.02
C VAL A 54 2.26 3.06 -4.44
N LEU A 55 1.83 3.92 -3.50
CA LEU A 55 1.61 5.34 -3.79
C LEU A 55 2.90 6.04 -4.24
N GLY A 56 4.02 5.77 -3.57
CA GLY A 56 5.33 6.32 -3.93
C GLY A 56 5.77 5.94 -5.34
N PHE A 57 5.47 4.71 -5.78
CA PHE A 57 5.74 4.26 -7.14
C PHE A 57 4.89 4.96 -8.20
N ILE A 58 3.66 5.36 -7.86
CA ILE A 58 2.74 6.07 -8.76
C ILE A 58 3.09 7.56 -8.80
N ALA A 59 3.17 8.19 -7.63
CA ALA A 59 3.49 9.60 -7.45
C ALA A 59 3.96 9.86 -6.00
N PRO A 60 5.21 10.28 -5.76
CA PRO A 60 5.71 10.59 -4.42
C PRO A 60 4.84 11.60 -3.66
N ALA A 61 4.30 12.61 -4.37
CA ALA A 61 3.38 13.59 -3.78
C ALA A 61 2.09 12.96 -3.24
N ALA A 62 1.58 11.89 -3.86
CA ALA A 62 0.41 11.18 -3.37
C ALA A 62 0.72 10.40 -2.07
N ALA A 63 1.91 9.80 -1.97
CA ALA A 63 2.36 9.15 -0.74
C ALA A 63 2.43 10.16 0.42
N THR A 64 3.07 11.31 0.20
CA THR A 64 3.14 12.40 1.19
C THR A 64 1.74 12.88 1.59
N TRP A 65 0.88 13.19 0.61
CA TRP A 65 -0.47 13.66 0.90
C TRP A 65 -1.29 12.65 1.71
N VAL A 66 -1.21 11.36 1.38
CA VAL A 66 -1.91 10.31 2.15
C VAL A 66 -1.31 10.15 3.54
N ALA A 67 0.01 10.24 3.71
CA ALA A 67 0.64 10.20 5.02
C ALA A 67 0.15 11.34 5.91
N ASP A 68 0.10 12.57 5.38
CA ASP A 68 -0.31 13.77 6.10
C ASP A 68 -1.82 13.79 6.42
N ALA A 69 -2.64 13.28 5.51
CA ALA A 69 -4.09 13.25 5.68
C ALA A 69 -4.61 12.06 6.51
N SER A 70 -3.78 11.06 6.76
CA SER A 70 -4.18 9.83 7.42
C SER A 70 -3.90 9.84 8.91
N ARG A 71 -4.83 9.25 9.69
CA ARG A 71 -4.64 9.01 11.14
C ARG A 71 -4.17 7.59 11.45
N ILE A 72 -3.92 6.77 10.43
CA ILE A 72 -3.66 5.33 10.62
C ILE A 72 -2.44 5.08 11.52
N ASP A 73 -1.39 5.89 11.40
CA ASP A 73 -0.18 5.77 12.21
C ASP A 73 -0.47 5.99 13.70
N HIS A 74 -1.30 6.99 14.01
CA HIS A 74 -1.74 7.24 15.38
C HIS A 74 -2.63 6.12 15.93
N VAL A 75 -3.45 5.50 15.08
CA VAL A 75 -4.31 4.39 15.48
C VAL A 75 -3.48 3.13 15.75
N LEU A 76 -2.53 2.82 14.88
CA LEU A 76 -1.62 1.67 15.03
C LEU A 76 -0.74 1.82 16.28
N ALA A 77 -0.20 3.02 16.53
CA ALA A 77 0.62 3.30 17.71
C ALA A 77 -0.14 3.18 19.04
N ARG A 78 -1.47 3.28 19.03
CA ARG A 78 -2.33 3.18 20.23
C ARG A 78 -2.91 1.79 20.43
N ARG A 79 -2.54 0.84 19.59
CA ARG A 79 -3.00 -0.54 19.69
C ARG A 79 -2.36 -1.21 20.92
N PRO A 80 -3.16 -1.79 21.84
CA PRO A 80 -2.66 -2.45 23.04
C PRO A 80 -1.92 -3.75 22.75
#